data_AF-A0A2M9CTL4-F1
#
_entry.id   AF-A0A2M9CTL4-F1
#
_cell.length_a   1.000
_cell.length_b   1.000
_cell.length_c   1.000
_cell.angle_alpha   90.00
_cell.angle_beta   90.00
_cell.angle_gamma   90.00
#
_symmetry.space_group_name_H-M   'P 1'
#
loop_
_entity.id
_entity.type
_entity.pdbx_description
1 polymer ?
#
loop_
_entity_poly.entity_id
_entity_poly.type
_entity_poly.pdbx_seq_one_letter_code
_entity_poly.pdbx_strand_id
1 'polypeptide(L)'
;MSDPMDAYFLAQLFPHTLFIADPESSEATDKRSGKTVVLIQAIEQIPPLQQLLHDILQSCKLDPRQDAIVLTQDSGETWSWKRIKQEWNPAAVLSFGVIFADIPQADLPLYQPITFDQTPVLHADTLALLHEDKSRKKLLWQALKRIFFRNNQ
;
A
#
# COMPACT_ATOMS: atom_id res chain seq x y z
N MET A 1 -36.88 -7.84 2.05
CA MET A 1 -36.32 -8.40 0.80
C MET A 1 -35.30 -7.39 0.33
N SER A 2 -34.04 -7.56 0.73
CA SER A 2 -32.95 -6.69 0.30
C SER A 2 -32.44 -7.21 -1.04
N ASP A 3 -32.47 -6.36 -2.05
CA ASP A 3 -32.09 -6.64 -3.42
C ASP A 3 -30.60 -7.06 -3.48
N PRO A 4 -30.23 -8.15 -4.17
CA PRO A 4 -28.83 -8.56 -4.34
C PRO A 4 -28.04 -7.67 -5.33
N MET A 5 -28.54 -6.45 -5.61
CA MET A 5 -28.03 -5.56 -6.65
C MET A 5 -26.94 -4.57 -6.20
N ASP A 6 -26.26 -4.80 -5.07
CA ASP A 6 -25.22 -3.87 -4.60
C ASP A 6 -23.78 -4.38 -4.81
N ALA A 7 -23.51 -5.68 -4.69
CA ALA A 7 -22.12 -6.16 -4.76
C ALA A 7 -21.56 -6.24 -6.20
N TYR A 8 -22.38 -6.70 -7.17
CA TYR A 8 -21.94 -6.89 -8.56
C TYR A 8 -21.94 -5.59 -9.38
N PHE A 9 -22.87 -4.68 -9.10
CA PHE A 9 -22.96 -3.40 -9.80
C PHE A 9 -21.80 -2.46 -9.41
N LEU A 10 -21.42 -2.45 -8.12
CA LEU A 10 -20.23 -1.74 -7.66
C LEU A 10 -18.95 -2.32 -8.30
N ALA A 11 -18.86 -3.64 -8.47
CA ALA A 11 -17.71 -4.28 -9.14
C ALA A 11 -17.62 -3.93 -10.64
N GLN A 12 -18.73 -3.59 -11.31
CA GLN A 12 -18.75 -3.17 -12.72
C GLN A 12 -18.44 -1.68 -12.91
N LEU A 13 -18.77 -0.83 -11.95
CA LEU A 13 -18.49 0.60 -12.01
C LEU A 13 -17.01 0.93 -11.76
N PHE A 14 -16.28 0.04 -11.08
CA PHE A 14 -14.87 0.21 -10.75
C PHE A 14 -14.04 -0.96 -11.31
N PRO A 15 -13.65 -0.94 -12.60
CA PRO A 15 -12.85 -2.00 -13.20
C PRO A 15 -11.43 -2.12 -12.60
N HIS A 16 -11.04 -1.27 -11.65
CA HIS A 16 -9.76 -1.30 -10.97
C HIS A 16 -9.89 -1.81 -9.53
N THR A 17 -10.42 -3.02 -9.37
CA THR A 17 -10.28 -3.74 -8.09
C THR A 17 -8.78 -3.92 -7.84
N LEU A 18 -8.23 -3.16 -6.90
CA LEU A 18 -6.91 -3.42 -6.34
C LEU A 18 -6.97 -4.82 -5.74
N PHE A 19 -5.96 -5.65 -6.02
CA PHE A 19 -5.89 -6.97 -5.42
C PHE A 19 -5.61 -6.79 -3.92
N ILE A 20 -6.68 -6.88 -3.13
CA ILE A 20 -6.59 -6.95 -1.68
C ILE A 20 -6.27 -8.41 -1.36
N ALA A 21 -5.04 -8.65 -0.91
CA ALA A 21 -4.68 -9.99 -0.49
C ALA A 21 -5.32 -10.25 0.87
N ASP A 22 -6.18 -11.26 0.93
CA ASP A 22 -6.69 -11.77 2.19
C ASP A 22 -5.53 -12.39 2.98
N PRO A 23 -5.20 -11.90 4.18
CA PRO A 23 -4.04 -12.38 4.96
C PRO A 23 -4.15 -13.85 5.36
N GLU A 24 -5.33 -14.47 5.29
CA GLU A 24 -5.55 -15.88 5.64
C GLU A 24 -5.52 -16.84 4.43
N SER A 25 -5.43 -16.33 3.19
CA SER A 25 -5.42 -17.19 2.00
C SER A 25 -4.01 -17.76 1.74
N SER A 26 -3.80 -18.98 2.24
CA SER A 26 -2.53 -19.73 2.33
C SER A 26 -1.97 -20.32 1.02
N GLU A 27 -2.56 -20.07 -0.16
CA GLU A 27 -2.21 -20.82 -1.38
C GLU A 27 -1.22 -20.13 -2.37
N ALA A 28 -0.56 -19.02 -2.00
CA ALA A 28 0.18 -18.24 -3.01
C ALA A 28 1.46 -17.51 -2.54
N THR A 29 2.26 -18.10 -1.65
CA THR A 29 3.54 -17.47 -1.22
C THR A 29 4.49 -17.18 -2.38
N ASP A 30 4.55 -18.05 -3.40
CA ASP A 30 5.47 -17.87 -4.54
C ASP A 30 5.00 -16.79 -5.54
N LYS A 31 3.68 -16.63 -5.73
CA LYS A 31 3.11 -15.61 -6.63
C LYS A 31 3.11 -14.20 -6.04
N ARG A 32 3.45 -14.05 -4.76
CA ARG A 32 3.38 -12.81 -4.00
C ARG A 32 4.76 -12.21 -3.68
N SER A 33 5.82 -13.02 -3.75
CA SER A 33 7.21 -12.61 -3.51
C SER A 33 7.68 -11.54 -4.51
N GLY A 34 8.48 -10.58 -4.04
CA GLY A 34 9.10 -9.55 -4.89
C GLY A 34 8.16 -8.44 -5.36
N LYS A 35 6.91 -8.40 -4.89
CA LYS A 35 5.97 -7.30 -5.17
C LYS A 35 6.15 -6.15 -4.20
N THR A 36 5.60 -4.99 -4.55
CA THR A 36 5.46 -3.86 -3.63
C THR A 36 4.29 -4.13 -2.69
N VAL A 37 4.55 -4.18 -1.39
CA VAL A 37 3.47 -4.28 -0.39
C VAL A 37 3.02 -2.87 -0.02
N VAL A 38 1.71 -2.66 -0.02
CA VAL A 38 1.07 -1.38 0.31
C VAL A 38 0.14 -1.59 1.49
N LEU A 39 0.38 -0.86 2.58
CA LEU A 39 -0.39 -0.92 3.80
C LEU A 39 -1.25 0.34 3.90
N ILE A 40 -2.56 0.15 4.04
CA ILE A 40 -3.55 1.22 4.21
C ILE A 40 -4.47 0.92 5.38
N GLN A 41 -5.20 1.90 5.88
CA GLN A 41 -6.24 1.65 6.89
C GLN A 41 -7.50 1.07 6.22
N ALA A 42 -8.18 0.13 6.87
CA ALA A 42 -9.37 -0.52 6.31
C ALA A 42 -10.50 0.48 5.96
N ILE A 43 -10.63 1.56 6.75
CA ILE A 43 -11.57 2.65 6.50
C ILE A 43 -11.31 3.44 5.21
N GLU A 44 -10.11 3.31 4.64
CA GLU A 44 -9.70 4.02 3.42
C GLU A 44 -10.03 3.26 2.14
N GLN A 45 -10.73 2.12 2.24
CA GLN A 45 -11.22 1.35 1.10
C GLN A 45 -12.46 1.97 0.46
N ILE A 46 -12.45 3.29 0.30
CA ILE A 46 -13.50 4.05 -0.40
C ILE A 46 -13.02 4.42 -1.81
N PRO A 47 -13.94 4.54 -2.80
CA PRO A 47 -13.55 4.69 -4.21
C PRO A 47 -12.58 5.84 -4.52
N PRO A 48 -12.73 7.06 -3.95
CA PRO A 48 -11.79 8.16 -4.24
C PRO A 48 -10.36 7.88 -3.79
N LEU A 49 -10.20 7.17 -2.67
CA LEU A 49 -8.87 6.84 -2.12
C LEU A 49 -8.25 5.65 -2.83
N GLN A 50 -9.06 4.68 -3.26
CA GLN A 50 -8.59 3.59 -4.14
C GLN A 50 -8.09 4.13 -5.48
N GLN A 51 -8.81 5.09 -6.08
CA GLN A 51 -8.35 5.75 -7.31
C GLN A 51 -7.04 6.52 -7.06
N LEU A 52 -6.92 7.24 -5.96
CA LEU A 52 -5.67 7.91 -5.58
C LEU A 52 -4.51 6.91 -5.45
N LEU A 53 -4.72 5.79 -4.76
CA LEU A 53 -3.70 4.75 -4.60
C LEU A 53 -3.30 4.14 -5.95
N HIS A 54 -4.28 3.87 -6.81
CA HIS A 54 -4.06 3.40 -8.18
C HIS A 54 -3.20 4.40 -8.96
N ASP A 55 -3.53 5.69 -8.93
CA ASP A 55 -2.78 6.75 -9.60
C ASP A 55 -1.34 6.87 -9.06
N ILE A 56 -1.14 6.69 -7.75
CA ILE A 56 0.18 6.68 -7.11
C ILE A 56 1.03 5.53 -7.65
N LEU A 57 0.48 4.31 -7.68
CA LEU A 57 1.19 3.11 -8.14
C LEU A 57 1.52 3.22 -9.64
N GLN A 58 0.57 3.64 -10.46
CA GLN A 58 0.80 3.87 -11.89
C GLN A 58 1.85 4.96 -12.14
N SER A 59 1.86 6.03 -11.35
CA SER A 59 2.90 7.06 -11.42
C SER A 59 4.29 6.51 -11.09
N CYS A 60 4.37 5.41 -10.33
CA CYS A 60 5.60 4.67 -10.04
C CYS A 60 5.93 3.61 -11.09
N LYS A 61 5.18 3.55 -12.21
CA LYS A 61 5.28 2.51 -13.26
C LYS A 61 5.00 1.10 -12.74
N LEU A 62 4.23 0.97 -11.67
CA LEU A 62 3.77 -0.30 -11.14
C LEU A 62 2.37 -0.61 -11.70
N ASP A 63 2.15 -1.84 -12.15
CA ASP A 63 0.81 -2.37 -12.39
C ASP A 63 0.18 -2.72 -11.03
N PRO A 64 -0.91 -2.04 -10.61
CA PRO A 64 -1.51 -2.28 -9.30
C PRO A 64 -2.04 -3.71 -9.08
N ARG A 65 -2.24 -4.51 -10.15
CA ARG A 65 -2.69 -5.90 -10.07
C ARG A 65 -1.53 -6.90 -10.08
N GLN A 66 -0.43 -6.56 -10.76
CA GLN A 66 0.69 -7.48 -10.94
C GLN A 66 1.83 -7.18 -9.99
N ASP A 67 2.12 -5.91 -9.72
CA ASP A 67 3.33 -5.48 -9.03
C ASP A 67 3.07 -5.03 -7.59
N ALA A 68 1.80 -4.91 -7.20
CA ALA A 68 1.40 -4.46 -5.87
C ALA A 68 0.53 -5.50 -5.13
N ILE A 69 0.68 -5.52 -3.82
CA ILE A 69 -0.18 -6.25 -2.87
C ILE A 69 -0.70 -5.23 -1.88
N VAL A 70 -2.01 -5.00 -1.87
CA VAL A 70 -2.63 -4.08 -0.91
C VAL A 70 -3.11 -4.87 0.30
N LEU A 71 -2.66 -4.46 1.47
CA LEU A 71 -3.02 -5.01 2.77
C LEU A 71 -3.68 -3.90 3.60
N THR A 72 -4.78 -4.25 4.25
CA THR A 72 -5.60 -3.32 5.03
C THR A 72 -5.41 -3.57 6.51
N GLN A 73 -5.25 -2.52 7.31
CA GLN A 73 -5.20 -2.61 8.76
C GLN A 73 -6.54 -2.19 9.37
N ASP A 74 -7.15 -3.08 10.16
CA ASP A 74 -8.32 -2.74 10.96
C ASP A 74 -7.95 -1.87 12.17
N SER A 75 -8.95 -1.21 12.77
CA SER A 75 -8.73 -0.36 13.94
C SER A 75 -8.22 -1.18 15.13
N GLY A 76 -7.02 -0.88 15.60
CA GLY A 76 -6.39 -1.55 16.74
C GLY A 76 -5.52 -2.75 16.38
N GLU A 77 -5.47 -3.15 15.11
CA GLU A 77 -4.47 -4.10 14.63
C GLU A 77 -3.16 -3.37 14.33
N THR A 78 -2.04 -4.08 14.41
CA THR A 78 -0.72 -3.58 14.04
C THR A 78 -0.03 -4.61 13.17
N TRP A 79 0.62 -4.16 12.10
CA TRP A 79 1.41 -5.04 11.25
C TRP A 79 2.77 -5.35 11.86
N SER A 80 3.18 -6.62 11.85
CA SER A 80 4.57 -6.98 12.12
C SER A 80 5.36 -6.98 10.82
N TRP A 81 6.47 -6.23 10.81
CA TRP A 81 7.48 -6.28 9.76
C TRP A 81 7.98 -7.69 9.51
N LYS A 82 8.24 -8.45 10.57
CA LYS A 82 8.70 -9.84 10.46
C LYS A 82 7.69 -10.68 9.68
N ARG A 83 6.39 -10.55 9.99
CA ARG A 83 5.31 -11.21 9.24
C ARG A 83 5.32 -10.76 7.78
N ILE A 84 5.47 -9.46 7.54
CA ILE A 84 5.47 -8.91 6.19
C ILE A 84 6.60 -9.49 5.33
N LYS A 85 7.81 -9.57 5.88
CA LYS A 85 8.96 -10.17 5.20
C LYS A 85 8.79 -11.65 4.95
N GLN A 86 8.26 -12.39 5.93
CA GLN A 86 8.10 -13.84 5.83
C GLN A 86 7.03 -14.24 4.81
N GLU A 87 5.90 -13.54 4.77
CA GLU A 87 4.76 -13.92 3.92
C GLU A 87 4.88 -13.39 2.48
N TRP A 88 5.42 -12.18 2.30
CA TRP A 88 5.42 -11.52 0.99
C TRP A 88 6.80 -11.21 0.42
N ASN A 89 7.88 -11.31 1.20
CA ASN A 89 9.25 -10.96 0.79
C ASN A 89 9.31 -9.74 -0.17
N PRO A 90 8.82 -8.57 0.27
CA PRO A 90 8.54 -7.46 -0.64
C PRO A 90 9.79 -6.82 -1.24
N ALA A 91 9.67 -6.38 -2.49
CA ALA A 91 10.68 -5.53 -3.14
C ALA A 91 10.66 -4.09 -2.60
N ALA A 92 9.51 -3.62 -2.11
CA ALA A 92 9.35 -2.35 -1.43
C ALA A 92 8.11 -2.39 -0.53
N VAL A 93 8.09 -1.58 0.53
CA VAL A 93 6.92 -1.40 1.40
C VAL A 93 6.51 0.07 1.44
N LEU A 94 5.24 0.33 1.14
CA LEU A 94 4.61 1.64 1.28
C LEU A 94 3.57 1.57 2.40
N SER A 95 3.69 2.39 3.43
CA SER A 95 2.74 2.48 4.54
C SER A 95 2.08 3.85 4.58
N PHE A 96 0.74 3.86 4.51
CA PHE A 96 -0.08 5.07 4.57
C PHE A 96 -0.86 5.10 5.88
N GLY A 97 -0.36 5.86 6.87
CA GLY A 97 -0.98 5.98 8.19
C GLY A 97 -1.06 4.68 8.98
N VAL A 98 -0.26 3.68 8.62
CA VAL A 98 -0.19 2.36 9.27
C VAL A 98 1.05 2.26 10.14
N ILE A 99 0.89 1.75 11.35
CA ILE A 99 1.97 1.59 12.35
C ILE A 99 2.40 0.14 12.40
N PHE A 100 3.72 -0.08 12.49
CA PHE A 100 4.28 -1.41 12.69
C PHE A 100 4.47 -1.71 14.17
N ALA A 101 4.21 -2.94 14.58
CA ALA A 101 4.36 -3.39 15.96
C ALA A 101 5.83 -3.47 16.41
N ASP A 102 6.71 -3.77 15.46
CA ASP A 102 8.11 -4.15 15.66
C ASP A 102 9.11 -3.15 15.03
N ILE A 103 8.63 -2.04 14.46
CA ILE A 103 9.47 -0.93 14.02
C ILE A 103 9.11 0.33 14.82
N PRO A 104 10.04 0.90 15.60
CA PRO A 104 9.80 2.15 16.31
C PRO A 104 9.45 3.29 15.35
N GLN A 105 8.48 4.15 15.71
CA GLN A 105 8.11 5.30 14.87
C GLN A 105 9.27 6.26 14.61
N ALA A 106 10.20 6.39 15.55
CA ALA A 106 11.40 7.21 15.38
C ALA A 106 12.28 6.73 14.21
N ASP A 107 12.22 5.43 13.90
CA ASP A 107 12.95 4.80 12.80
C ASP A 107 12.16 4.82 11.48
N LEU A 108 10.90 5.27 11.48
CA LEU A 108 10.01 5.40 10.31
C LEU A 108 9.58 6.86 10.07
N PRO A 109 10.52 7.73 9.66
CA PRO A 109 10.20 9.12 9.36
C PRO A 109 9.21 9.26 8.20
N LEU A 110 8.24 10.17 8.36
CA LEU A 110 7.27 10.50 7.31
C LEU A 110 7.98 11.06 6.06
N TYR A 111 7.57 10.55 4.89
CA TYR A 111 8.04 10.97 3.57
C TYR A 111 9.54 10.80 3.32
N GLN A 112 10.21 10.00 4.15
CA GLN A 112 11.62 9.73 4.01
C GLN A 112 11.82 8.23 3.79
N PRO A 113 12.17 7.82 2.56
CA PRO A 113 12.47 6.43 2.30
C PRO A 113 13.69 5.99 3.11
N ILE A 114 13.53 4.90 3.85
CA ILE A 114 14.60 4.21 4.56
C ILE A 114 14.82 2.84 3.92
N THR A 115 15.94 2.21 4.24
CA THR A 115 16.15 0.79 3.96
C THR A 115 16.12 0.06 5.27
N PHE A 116 15.16 -0.84 5.43
CA PHE A 116 15.00 -1.68 6.61
C PHE A 116 15.09 -3.13 6.18
N ASP A 117 16.04 -3.88 6.75
CA ASP A 117 16.32 -5.28 6.38
C ASP A 117 16.42 -5.50 4.85
N GLN A 118 17.23 -4.65 4.21
CA GLN A 118 17.48 -4.61 2.75
C GLN A 118 16.26 -4.28 1.87
N THR A 119 15.09 -4.02 2.47
CA THR A 119 13.88 -3.62 1.75
C THR A 119 13.67 -2.10 1.90
N PRO A 120 13.46 -1.35 0.80
CA PRO A 120 13.06 0.05 0.88
C PRO A 120 11.67 0.17 1.49
N VAL A 121 11.55 1.04 2.50
CA VAL A 121 10.30 1.32 3.21
C VAL A 121 10.02 2.81 3.15
N LEU A 122 8.77 3.17 2.86
CA LEU A 122 8.28 4.54 2.93
C LEU A 122 7.06 4.59 3.82
N HIS A 123 7.13 5.40 4.88
CA HIS A 123 5.98 5.76 5.69
C HIS A 123 5.46 7.14 5.29
N ALA A 124 4.15 7.27 5.17
CA ALA A 124 3.47 8.49 4.79
C ALA A 124 2.18 8.66 5.60
N ASP A 125 1.59 9.86 5.53
CA ASP A 125 0.24 10.08 6.04
C ASP A 125 -0.79 9.19 5.35
N THR A 126 -1.98 9.13 5.95
CA THR A 126 -3.14 8.42 5.43
C THR A 126 -3.49 8.87 4.00
N LEU A 127 -4.11 7.99 3.22
CA LEU A 127 -4.60 8.33 1.87
C LEU A 127 -5.61 9.48 1.92
N ALA A 128 -6.44 9.55 2.96
CA ALA A 128 -7.38 10.66 3.17
C ALA A 128 -6.67 12.02 3.25
N LEU A 129 -5.63 12.14 4.09
CA LEU A 129 -4.87 13.39 4.22
C LEU A 129 -4.10 13.72 2.93
N LEU A 130 -3.57 12.69 2.26
CA LEU A 130 -2.93 12.86 0.96
C LEU A 130 -3.92 13.37 -0.08
N HIS A 131 -5.15 12.86 -0.10
CA HIS A 131 -6.17 13.25 -1.08
C HIS A 131 -6.45 14.76 -1.03
N GLU A 132 -6.54 15.32 0.17
CA GLU A 132 -6.90 16.72 0.43
C GLU A 132 -5.72 17.71 0.29
N ASP A 133 -4.49 17.28 0.57
CA ASP A 133 -3.33 18.19 0.66
C ASP A 133 -2.32 17.99 -0.49
N LYS A 134 -2.26 18.98 -1.39
CA LYS A 134 -1.31 18.99 -2.53
C LYS A 134 0.15 19.03 -2.09
N SER A 135 0.46 19.66 -0.95
CA SER A 135 1.83 19.73 -0.43
C SER A 135 2.31 18.36 0.01
N ARG A 136 1.44 17.59 0.67
CA ARG A 136 1.71 16.20 1.06
C ARG A 136 1.89 15.28 -0.15
N LYS A 137 1.07 15.42 -1.19
CA LYS A 137 1.28 14.68 -2.46
C LYS A 137 2.66 14.98 -3.07
N LYS A 138 3.13 16.23 -2.99
CA LYS A 138 4.46 16.61 -3.49
C LYS A 138 5.59 15.95 -2.68
N LEU A 139 5.47 15.92 -1.35
CA LEU A 139 6.43 15.24 -0.47
C LEU A 139 6.48 13.73 -0.77
N LEU A 140 5.30 13.10 -0.86
CA LEU A 140 5.17 11.69 -1.25
C LEU A 140 5.85 11.43 -2.61
N TRP A 141 5.57 12.26 -3.61
CA TRP A 141 6.17 12.07 -4.94
C TRP A 141 7.69 12.16 -4.93
N GLN A 142 8.27 13.10 -4.16
CA GLN A 142 9.72 13.19 -4.02
C GLN A 142 10.32 11.94 -3.36
N ALA A 143 9.63 11.38 -2.37
CA ALA A 143 10.03 10.15 -1.71
C ALA A 143 9.95 8.92 -2.65
N LEU A 144 8.84 8.76 -3.36
CA LEU A 144 8.63 7.65 -4.30
C LEU A 144 9.67 7.63 -5.43
N LYS A 145 10.06 8.80 -5.93
CA LYS A 145 11.15 8.91 -6.92
C LYS A 145 12.46 8.31 -6.45
N ARG A 146 12.79 8.43 -5.15
CA ARG A 146 14.02 7.87 -4.60
C ARG A 146 13.99 6.35 -4.48
N ILE A 147 12.81 5.74 -4.44
CA ILE A 147 12.63 4.28 -4.39
C ILE A 147 12.60 3.71 -5.81
N PHE A 148 11.70 4.21 -6.66
CA PHE A 148 11.39 3.56 -7.94
C PHE A 148 12.14 4.13 -9.16
N PHE A 149 12.75 5.31 -9.04
CA PHE A 149 13.38 6.01 -10.17
C PHE A 149 14.87 6.26 -9.96
N ARG A 150 15.50 5.56 -9.01
CA ARG A 150 16.93 5.73 -8.69
C ARG A 150 17.87 5.09 -9.72
N ASN A 151 17.36 4.39 -10.72
CA ASN A 151 18.17 3.81 -11.81
C ASN A 151 18.37 4.84 -12.94
N ASN A 152 19.43 5.64 -12.82
CA ASN A 152 20.24 6.21 -13.91
C ASN A 152 21.49 6.85 -13.28
N GLN A 153 22.44 6.02 -12.85
CA GLN A 153 23.86 6.36 -12.79
C GLN A 153 24.66 5.15 -13.26
#